data_AF-A0A0N4WY47-F1
#
_entry.id   AF-A0A0N4WY47-F1
#
_cell.length_a   1.000
_cell.length_b   1.000
_cell.length_c   1.000
_cell.angle_alpha   90.00
_cell.angle_beta   90.00
_cell.angle_gamma   90.00
#
_symmetry.space_group_name_H-M   'P 1'
#
loop_
_entity.id
_entity.type
_entity.pdbx_description
1 polymer ?
#
loop_
_entity_poly.entity_id
_entity_poly.type
_entity_poly.pdbx_seq_one_letter_code
_entity_poly.pdbx_strand_id
1 'polypeptide(L)'
;MIVPLNVSEKSRPGDDLLSSCGFAGDCKAILREDGSIHCTDMKMCDISLEFPRYCYDLNMRDYRYVYGSCLVHEENEKHGVVKVDLNDNTFKLWSKDAADHLCGEPILVNKPGYSKEDEGVLIVPVVTCREGDVPYVVILNAETLEEQARFVVPHSRIPLGFHAHYTQRSN
;
A
#
# COMPACT_ATOMS: atom_id res chain seq x y z
N MET A 1 -4.80 -10.57 8.15
CA MET A 1 -5.87 -11.39 8.78
C MET A 1 -6.50 -12.26 7.72
N ILE A 2 -6.78 -13.53 8.03
CA ILE A 2 -7.52 -14.45 7.15
C ILE A 2 -8.74 -14.95 7.92
N VAL A 3 -9.90 -14.96 7.27
CA VAL A 3 -11.17 -15.36 7.89
C VAL A 3 -11.64 -16.66 7.23
N PRO A 4 -11.79 -17.76 7.99
CA PRO A 4 -12.32 -19.01 7.44
C PRO A 4 -13.80 -18.82 7.08
N LEU A 5 -14.16 -19.18 5.85
CA LEU A 5 -15.55 -19.10 5.38
C LEU A 5 -16.41 -20.29 5.84
N ASN A 6 -15.77 -21.43 6.14
CA ASN A 6 -16.43 -22.64 6.61
C ASN A 6 -15.71 -23.19 7.83
N VAL A 7 -16.48 -23.62 8.83
CA VAL A 7 -15.98 -24.31 10.03
C VAL A 7 -16.52 -25.73 10.01
N SER A 8 -15.63 -26.71 10.13
CA SER A 8 -16.02 -28.11 10.15
C SER A 8 -16.77 -28.43 11.44
N GLU A 9 -17.84 -29.23 11.38
CA GLU A 9 -18.52 -29.75 12.57
C GLU A 9 -17.61 -30.61 13.47
N LYS A 10 -16.46 -31.06 12.93
CA LYS A 10 -15.45 -31.82 13.68
C LYS A 10 -14.48 -30.94 14.45
N SER A 11 -14.45 -29.63 14.18
CA SER A 11 -13.56 -28.69 14.85
C SER A 11 -13.91 -28.57 16.33
N ARG A 12 -12.88 -28.38 17.15
CA ARG A 12 -12.97 -28.26 18.61
C ARG A 12 -12.40 -26.93 19.07
N PRO A 13 -12.87 -26.39 20.21
CA PRO A 13 -12.20 -25.26 20.84
C PRO A 13 -10.69 -25.51 20.99
N GLY A 14 -9.88 -24.53 20.58
CA GLY A 14 -8.42 -24.61 20.52
C GLY A 14 -7.86 -24.94 19.13
N ASP A 15 -8.68 -25.46 18.21
CA ASP A 15 -8.23 -25.76 16.84
C ASP A 15 -7.88 -24.48 16.09
N ASP A 16 -6.78 -24.52 15.33
CA ASP A 16 -6.47 -23.54 14.31
C ASP A 16 -7.13 -23.93 12.99
N LEU A 17 -8.16 -23.18 12.62
CA LEU A 17 -8.95 -23.40 11.41
C LEU A 17 -8.17 -23.10 10.12
N LEU A 18 -6.99 -22.48 10.21
CA LEU A 18 -6.09 -22.22 9.09
C LEU A 18 -4.96 -23.25 8.96
N SER A 19 -4.91 -24.28 9.82
CA SER A 19 -3.80 -25.25 9.84
C SER A 19 -3.54 -25.99 8.51
N SER A 20 -4.55 -26.12 7.64
CA SER A 20 -4.42 -26.69 6.29
C SER A 20 -4.38 -25.65 5.17
N CYS A 21 -4.39 -24.36 5.50
CA CYS A 21 -4.43 -23.25 4.54
C CYS A 21 -3.00 -22.87 4.12
N GLY A 22 -2.57 -23.31 2.94
CA GLY A 22 -1.17 -23.15 2.49
C GLY A 22 -0.68 -21.70 2.34
N PHE A 23 -1.59 -20.74 2.23
CA PHE A 23 -1.27 -19.30 2.15
C PHE A 23 -1.46 -18.57 3.49
N ALA A 24 -1.72 -19.29 4.59
CA ALA A 24 -1.99 -18.65 5.88
C ALA A 24 -0.75 -17.98 6.49
N GLY A 25 0.44 -18.50 6.18
CA GLY A 25 1.68 -18.13 6.87
C GLY A 25 1.50 -18.21 8.40
N ASP A 26 1.81 -17.12 9.10
CA ASP A 26 1.66 -16.97 10.55
C ASP A 26 0.27 -16.49 11.00
N CYS A 27 -0.66 -16.22 10.08
CA CYS A 27 -2.03 -15.92 10.48
C CYS A 27 -2.68 -17.14 11.13
N LYS A 28 -3.54 -16.92 12.14
CA LYS A 28 -4.29 -18.00 12.80
C LYS A 28 -5.75 -17.64 12.88
N ALA A 29 -6.61 -18.66 12.95
CA ALA A 29 -8.02 -18.49 13.28
C ALA A 29 -8.43 -19.56 14.31
N ILE A 30 -8.37 -19.20 15.58
CA ILE A 30 -8.56 -20.14 16.70
C ILE A 30 -10.03 -20.18 17.12
N LEU A 31 -10.66 -21.37 17.05
CA LEU A 31 -12.01 -21.58 17.57
C LEU A 31 -12.00 -21.54 19.11
N ARG A 32 -12.89 -20.77 19.74
CA ARG A 32 -13.02 -20.61 21.19
C ARG A 32 -14.17 -21.46 21.75
N GLU A 33 -14.20 -21.63 23.07
CA GLU A 33 -15.23 -22.43 23.77
C GLU A 33 -16.65 -21.88 23.58
N ASP A 34 -16.78 -20.56 23.46
CA ASP A 34 -18.06 -19.87 23.23
C ASP A 34 -18.51 -19.89 21.75
N GLY A 35 -17.76 -20.58 20.88
CA GLY A 35 -18.01 -20.66 19.45
C GLY A 35 -17.47 -19.48 18.63
N SER A 36 -16.88 -18.46 19.26
CA SER A 36 -16.21 -17.37 18.52
C SER A 36 -14.91 -17.84 17.88
N ILE A 37 -14.48 -17.15 16.82
CA ILE A 37 -13.19 -17.40 16.14
C ILE A 37 -12.28 -16.21 16.38
N HIS A 38 -11.17 -16.45 17.06
CA HIS A 38 -10.16 -15.43 17.31
C HIS A 38 -9.10 -15.46 16.20
N CYS A 39 -9.14 -14.48 15.31
CA CYS A 39 -8.17 -14.34 14.24
C CYS A 39 -6.97 -13.52 14.70
N THR A 40 -5.76 -13.99 14.38
CA THR A 40 -4.53 -13.19 14.48
C THR A 40 -3.98 -12.94 13.09
N ASP A 41 -3.55 -11.71 12.84
CA ASP A 41 -2.92 -11.29 11.61
C ASP A 41 -1.41 -11.54 11.61
N MET A 42 -0.80 -11.24 10.48
CA MET A 42 0.64 -11.24 10.26
C MET A 42 1.02 -9.87 9.73
N LYS A 43 2.16 -9.35 10.19
CA LYS A 43 2.72 -8.10 9.70
C LYS A 43 3.40 -8.33 8.35
N MET A 44 3.00 -7.56 7.33
CA MET A 44 3.56 -7.64 5.97
C MET A 44 4.71 -6.66 5.72
N CYS A 45 4.78 -5.56 6.48
CA CYS A 45 5.79 -4.53 6.32
C CYS A 45 6.02 -3.80 7.65
N ASP A 46 7.26 -3.43 7.95
CA ASP A 46 7.61 -2.63 9.14
C ASP A 46 7.51 -1.12 8.89
N ILE A 47 7.31 -0.70 7.64
CA ILE A 47 7.11 0.72 7.28
C ILE A 47 5.63 1.06 7.40
N SER A 48 5.34 2.20 8.03
CA SER A 48 3.98 2.75 8.05
C SER A 48 3.48 2.97 6.63
N LEU A 49 2.26 2.49 6.36
CA LEU A 49 1.62 2.55 5.05
C LEU A 49 0.19 3.03 5.24
N GLU A 50 -0.12 4.20 4.68
CA GLU A 50 -1.47 4.74 4.57
C GLU A 50 -1.81 5.08 3.11
N PHE A 51 -3.09 5.34 2.85
CA PHE A 51 -3.62 5.49 1.50
C PHE A 51 -3.28 4.31 0.58
N PRO A 52 -3.69 3.07 0.95
CA PRO A 52 -3.32 1.88 0.21
C PRO A 52 -3.88 1.88 -1.20
N ARG A 53 -3.02 1.59 -2.17
CA ARG A 53 -3.36 1.43 -3.59
C ARG A 53 -2.78 0.13 -4.12
N TYR A 54 -3.46 -0.45 -5.07
CA TYR A 54 -3.07 -1.69 -5.76
C TYR A 54 -3.68 -1.66 -7.16
N CYS A 55 -3.38 -2.67 -7.99
CA CYS A 55 -3.96 -2.79 -9.32
C CYS A 55 -5.48 -3.04 -9.21
N TYR A 56 -6.29 -2.01 -9.49
CA TYR A 56 -7.72 -2.06 -9.22
C TYR A 56 -8.49 -3.05 -10.12
N ASP A 57 -7.93 -3.44 -11.27
CA ASP A 57 -8.45 -4.51 -12.12
C ASP A 57 -8.43 -5.89 -11.43
N LEU A 58 -7.68 -6.00 -10.32
CA LEU A 58 -7.64 -7.16 -9.44
C LEU A 58 -8.45 -6.98 -8.15
N ASN A 59 -9.30 -5.95 -8.07
CA ASN A 59 -10.19 -5.77 -6.91
C ASN A 59 -11.02 -7.02 -6.66
N MET A 60 -11.09 -7.46 -5.38
CA MET A 60 -11.71 -8.71 -4.95
C MET A 60 -11.09 -10.00 -5.55
N ARG A 61 -9.86 -9.93 -6.04
CA ARG A 61 -9.08 -11.06 -6.57
C ARG A 61 -7.72 -11.12 -5.89
N ASP A 62 -6.99 -12.21 -6.08
CA ASP A 62 -5.60 -12.31 -5.60
C ASP A 62 -4.73 -11.28 -6.33
N TYR A 63 -3.92 -10.55 -5.58
CA TYR A 63 -2.96 -9.56 -6.06
C TYR A 63 -1.69 -9.61 -5.21
N ARG A 64 -0.56 -9.12 -5.75
CA ARG A 64 0.76 -9.23 -5.11
C ARG A 64 1.27 -7.92 -4.51
N TYR A 65 0.99 -6.78 -5.13
CA TYR A 65 1.61 -5.51 -4.75
C TYR A 65 0.62 -4.51 -4.15
N VAL A 66 1.05 -3.87 -3.07
CA VAL A 66 0.38 -2.71 -2.46
C VAL A 66 1.35 -1.53 -2.43
N TYR A 67 0.82 -0.36 -2.69
CA TYR A 67 1.50 0.93 -2.58
C TYR A 67 0.85 1.75 -1.49
N GLY A 68 1.61 2.60 -0.83
CA GLY A 68 1.04 3.60 0.07
C GLY A 68 2.08 4.64 0.46
N SER A 69 1.60 5.69 1.10
CA SER A 69 2.45 6.77 1.60
C SER A 69 2.80 6.52 3.06
N CYS A 70 4.07 6.79 3.40
CA CYS A 70 4.55 6.73 4.76
C CYS A 70 4.23 8.06 5.47
N LEU A 71 3.23 8.04 6.35
CA LEU A 71 2.79 9.22 7.10
C LEU A 71 3.43 9.34 8.50
N VAL A 72 3.95 8.22 9.01
CA VAL A 72 4.60 8.14 10.33
C VAL A 72 5.97 7.53 10.15
N HIS A 73 6.99 8.27 10.57
CA HIS A 73 8.40 7.89 10.48
C HIS A 73 9.19 8.65 11.57
N GLU A 74 10.43 8.24 11.83
CA GLU A 74 11.29 8.97 12.77
C GLU A 74 11.66 10.37 12.23
N GLU A 75 12.07 11.28 13.12
CA GLU A 75 12.22 12.72 12.81
C GLU A 75 13.14 13.02 11.61
N ASN A 76 14.16 12.19 11.38
CA ASN A 76 15.14 12.38 10.31
C ASN A 76 14.92 11.44 9.11
N GLU A 77 13.95 10.54 9.19
CA GLU A 77 13.62 9.63 8.10
C GLU A 77 12.86 10.38 7.01
N LYS A 78 13.20 10.06 5.76
CA LYS A 78 12.59 10.68 4.58
C LYS A 78 11.70 9.70 3.85
N HIS A 79 11.03 8.81 4.57
CA HIS A 79 10.15 7.81 3.97
C HIS A 79 9.01 8.49 3.24
N GLY A 80 8.89 8.24 1.94
CA GLY A 80 7.86 8.82 1.08
C GLY A 80 6.80 7.79 0.72
N VAL A 81 7.11 6.93 -0.24
CA VAL A 81 6.17 5.94 -0.79
C VAL A 81 6.76 4.55 -0.64
N VAL A 82 5.98 3.64 -0.08
CA VAL A 82 6.33 2.24 0.08
C VAL A 82 5.58 1.40 -0.97
N LYS A 83 6.28 0.41 -1.52
CA LYS A 83 5.71 -0.70 -2.29
C LYS A 83 5.96 -1.98 -1.51
N VAL A 84 4.92 -2.70 -1.15
CA VAL A 84 4.98 -3.99 -0.46
C VAL A 84 4.70 -5.11 -1.45
N ASP A 85 5.53 -6.15 -1.41
CA ASP A 85 5.32 -7.42 -2.09
C ASP A 85 4.74 -8.43 -1.08
N LEU A 86 3.45 -8.74 -1.23
CA LEU A 86 2.68 -9.59 -0.33
C LEU A 86 3.03 -11.08 -0.44
N ASN A 87 3.69 -11.50 -1.52
CA ASN A 87 4.11 -12.90 -1.67
C ASN A 87 5.44 -13.15 -0.98
N ASP A 88 6.41 -12.26 -1.21
CA ASP A 88 7.77 -12.43 -0.71
C ASP A 88 8.00 -11.75 0.65
N ASN A 89 7.00 -11.03 1.17
CA ASN A 89 7.07 -10.22 2.40
C ASN A 89 8.25 -9.23 2.38
N THR A 90 8.48 -8.62 1.22
CA THR A 90 9.52 -7.60 1.03
C THR A 90 8.90 -6.26 0.70
N PHE A 91 9.69 -5.19 0.80
CA PHE A 91 9.23 -3.87 0.38
C PHE A 91 10.34 -3.07 -0.31
N LYS A 92 9.92 -2.10 -1.11
CA LYS A 92 10.76 -1.03 -1.65
C LYS A 92 10.27 0.30 -1.09
N LEU A 93 11.18 1.26 -0.97
CA LEU A 93 10.88 2.56 -0.41
C LEU A 93 11.47 3.66 -1.29
N TRP A 94 10.63 4.60 -1.68
CA TRP A 94 11.06 5.87 -2.25
C TRP A 94 11.13 6.91 -1.14
N SER A 95 12.23 7.66 -1.13
CA SER A 95 12.47 8.72 -0.14
C SER A 95 12.18 10.09 -0.73
N LYS A 96 11.40 10.88 0.00
CA LYS A 96 11.11 12.29 -0.30
C LYS A 96 12.31 13.19 0.01
N ASP A 97 12.30 14.41 -0.49
CA ASP A 97 13.45 15.31 -0.38
C ASP A 97 13.75 15.76 1.07
N ALA A 98 12.72 15.94 1.88
CA ALA A 98 12.83 16.35 3.29
C ALA A 98 11.87 15.56 4.19
N ALA A 99 12.25 15.40 5.46
CA ALA A 99 11.50 14.61 6.43
C ALA A 99 10.10 15.20 6.71
N ASP A 100 9.95 16.52 6.64
CA ASP A 100 8.72 17.24 6.90
C ASP A 100 7.83 17.44 5.66
N HIS A 101 8.23 16.90 4.51
CA HIS A 101 7.35 16.80 3.34
C HIS A 101 6.33 15.68 3.58
N LEU A 102 5.10 15.84 3.11
CA LEU A 102 4.06 14.81 3.23
C LEU A 102 3.67 14.32 1.85
N CYS A 103 3.67 12.99 1.66
CA CYS A 103 3.18 12.39 0.44
C CYS A 103 1.67 12.16 0.56
N GLY A 104 0.91 12.63 -0.44
CA GLY A 104 -0.50 12.26 -0.61
C GLY A 104 -0.64 10.82 -1.10
N GLU A 105 -1.86 10.40 -1.46
CA GLU A 105 -2.11 9.05 -1.99
C GLU A 105 -1.32 8.79 -3.29
N PRO A 106 -0.56 7.67 -3.38
CA PRO A 106 0.17 7.30 -4.60
C PRO A 106 -0.79 6.66 -5.62
N ILE A 107 -1.18 7.41 -6.65
CA ILE A 107 -2.16 6.96 -7.63
C ILE A 107 -1.47 6.05 -8.65
N LEU A 108 -1.75 4.74 -8.59
CA LEU A 108 -1.31 3.79 -9.62
C LEU A 108 -2.04 4.04 -10.95
N VAL A 109 -1.25 4.20 -12.00
CA VAL A 109 -1.69 4.24 -13.40
C VAL A 109 -0.97 3.12 -14.13
N ASN A 110 -1.67 2.01 -14.34
CA ASN A 110 -1.13 0.89 -15.09
C ASN A 110 -0.87 1.27 -16.55
N LYS A 111 0.19 0.71 -17.13
CA LYS A 111 0.51 0.85 -18.55
C LYS A 111 -0.63 0.25 -19.40
N PRO A 112 -1.07 0.90 -20.49
CA PRO A 112 -2.04 0.29 -21.39
C PRO A 112 -1.57 -1.09 -21.89
N GLY A 113 -2.41 -2.12 -21.70
CA GLY A 113 -2.08 -3.49 -22.10
C GLY A 113 -0.99 -4.16 -21.25
N TYR A 114 -0.83 -3.75 -20.00
CA TYR A 114 0.11 -4.37 -19.06
C TYR A 114 -0.11 -5.89 -18.93
N SER A 115 0.97 -6.61 -18.66
CA SER A 115 0.96 -8.05 -18.36
C SER A 115 1.24 -8.34 -16.88
N LYS A 116 1.95 -7.44 -16.18
CA LYS A 116 2.16 -7.52 -14.73
C LYS A 116 1.39 -6.41 -14.03
N GLU A 117 0.78 -6.73 -12.89
CA GLU A 117 -0.07 -5.80 -12.12
C GLU A 117 0.64 -4.51 -11.65
N ASP A 118 1.98 -4.47 -11.63
CA ASP A 118 2.80 -3.31 -11.29
C ASP A 118 3.46 -2.61 -12.49
N GLU A 119 3.15 -3.02 -13.73
CA GLU A 119 3.60 -2.30 -14.92
C GLU A 119 2.82 -1.00 -15.06
N GLY A 120 3.49 0.11 -14.81
CA GLY A 120 2.89 1.44 -14.85
C GLY A 120 3.70 2.46 -14.07
N VAL A 121 3.02 3.51 -13.62
CA VAL A 121 3.60 4.57 -12.82
C VAL A 121 2.73 4.89 -11.61
N LEU A 122 3.33 5.46 -10.58
CA LEU A 122 2.63 6.12 -9.48
C LEU A 122 2.69 7.62 -9.69
N ILE A 123 1.56 8.29 -9.55
CA ILE A 123 1.46 9.76 -9.50
C ILE A 123 1.31 10.14 -8.04
N VAL A 124 2.27 10.87 -7.48
CA VAL A 124 2.32 11.14 -6.04
C VAL A 124 2.46 12.64 -5.80
N PRO A 125 1.39 13.30 -5.31
CA PRO A 125 1.51 14.67 -4.81
C PRO A 125 2.36 14.71 -3.54
N VAL A 126 3.30 15.63 -3.47
CA VAL A 126 4.11 15.89 -2.27
C VAL A 126 3.87 17.33 -1.83
N VAL A 127 3.37 17.47 -0.61
CA VAL A 127 3.11 18.76 0.02
C VAL A 127 4.26 19.15 0.94
N THR A 128 4.55 20.44 0.97
CA THR A 128 5.65 21.03 1.76
C THR A 128 5.08 21.81 2.94
N CYS A 129 5.76 21.73 4.08
CA CYS A 129 5.30 22.38 5.32
C CYS A 129 6.00 23.71 5.62
N ARG A 130 7.23 23.89 5.11
CA ARG A 130 8.05 25.09 5.33
C ARG A 130 7.77 26.18 4.31
N GLU A 131 7.90 27.42 4.74
CA GLU A 131 7.87 28.57 3.84
C GLU A 131 9.11 28.55 2.92
N GLY A 132 8.92 28.81 1.63
CA GLY A 132 9.97 28.75 0.60
C GLY A 132 10.10 27.40 -0.10
N ASP A 133 9.66 26.30 0.53
CA ASP A 133 9.60 24.99 -0.12
C ASP A 133 8.42 24.92 -1.09
N VAL A 134 8.68 24.45 -2.31
CA VAL A 134 7.67 24.37 -3.37
C VAL A 134 7.14 22.94 -3.48
N PRO A 135 5.82 22.71 -3.37
CA PRO A 135 5.23 21.39 -3.54
C PRO A 135 5.43 20.87 -4.97
N TYR A 136 5.41 19.56 -5.12
CA TYR A 136 5.63 18.90 -6.41
C TYR A 136 4.76 17.66 -6.55
N VAL A 137 4.62 17.20 -7.79
CA VAL A 137 4.08 15.87 -8.10
C VAL A 137 5.22 15.06 -8.67
N VAL A 138 5.53 13.93 -8.04
CA VAL A 138 6.53 12.99 -8.53
C VAL A 138 5.86 11.84 -9.27
N ILE A 139 6.48 11.40 -10.37
CA ILE A 139 6.10 10.21 -11.12
C ILE A 139 7.13 9.14 -10.84
N LEU A 140 6.70 8.05 -10.20
CA LEU A 140 7.56 6.91 -9.86
C LEU A 140 7.25 5.74 -10.79
N ASN A 141 8.27 5.00 -11.20
CA ASN A 141 8.08 3.70 -11.83
C ASN A 141 7.43 2.74 -10.80
N ALA A 142 6.29 2.14 -11.11
CA ALA A 142 5.55 1.31 -10.15
C ALA A 142 6.23 -0.05 -9.86
N GLU A 143 7.16 -0.50 -10.71
CA GLU A 143 7.96 -1.71 -10.50
C GLU A 143 9.16 -1.44 -9.57
N THR A 144 9.89 -0.35 -9.82
CA THR A 144 11.18 -0.05 -9.19
C THR A 144 11.12 1.02 -8.09
N LEU A 145 10.07 1.84 -8.06
CA LEU A 145 9.97 3.10 -7.31
C LEU A 145 11.00 4.18 -7.69
N GLU A 146 11.68 4.02 -8.82
CA GLU A 146 12.60 5.05 -9.33
C GLU A 146 11.82 6.24 -9.89
N GLU A 147 12.26 7.45 -9.53
CA GLU A 147 11.71 8.70 -10.05
C GLU A 147 11.93 8.80 -11.57
N GLN A 148 10.83 8.91 -12.32
CA GLN A 148 10.82 9.04 -13.78
C GLN A 148 10.65 10.49 -14.22
N ALA A 149 9.89 11.27 -13.45
CA ALA A 149 9.63 12.67 -13.73
C ALA A 149 9.17 13.39 -12.47
N ARG A 150 9.26 14.73 -12.50
CA ARG A 150 8.78 15.60 -11.44
C ARG A 150 8.18 16.85 -12.03
N PHE A 151 7.01 17.24 -11.52
CA PHE A 151 6.37 18.50 -11.83
C PHE A 151 6.35 19.37 -10.58
N VAL A 152 7.12 20.46 -10.59
CA VAL A 152 7.08 21.47 -9.54
C VAL A 152 5.81 22.30 -9.71
N VAL A 153 4.98 22.35 -8.67
CA VAL A 153 3.71 23.09 -8.75
C VAL A 153 4.00 24.58 -8.69
N PRO A 154 3.50 25.41 -9.63
CA PRO A 154 3.76 26.85 -9.66
C PRO A 154 2.93 27.63 -8.63
N HIS A 155 2.82 27.09 -7.41
CA HIS A 155 2.12 27.69 -6.28
C HIS A 155 2.94 27.44 -5.01
N SER A 156 2.92 28.37 -4.07
CA SER A 156 3.69 28.26 -2.83
C SER A 156 3.21 27.14 -1.91
N ARG A 157 1.93 26.75 -2.02
CA ARG A 157 1.31 25.69 -1.22
C ARG A 157 0.22 25.00 -2.02
N ILE A 158 0.03 23.71 -1.75
CA ILE A 158 -1.18 22.96 -2.07
C ILE A 158 -1.70 22.32 -0.78
N PRO A 159 -3.02 22.26 -0.56
CA PRO A 159 -3.56 21.56 0.61
C PRO A 159 -3.28 20.07 0.50
N LEU A 160 -3.10 19.40 1.65
CA LEU A 160 -3.05 17.95 1.68
C LEU A 160 -4.44 17.40 1.31
N GLY A 161 -4.54 16.76 0.15
CA GLY A 161 -5.69 15.95 -0.23
C GLY A 161 -5.59 14.53 0.34
N PHE A 162 -6.73 13.84 0.44
CA PHE A 162 -6.78 12.45 0.90
C PHE A 162 -6.79 11.49 -0.29
N HIS A 163 -7.88 11.43 -1.03
CA HIS A 163 -8.08 10.46 -2.10
C HIS A 163 -8.19 11.11 -3.47
N ALA A 164 -7.73 10.39 -4.49
CA ALA A 164 -7.81 10.77 -5.88
C ALA A 164 -7.93 9.54 -6.79
N HIS A 165 -8.39 9.79 -8.01
CA HIS A 165 -8.51 8.77 -9.04
C HIS A 165 -8.00 9.32 -10.37
N TYR A 166 -7.24 8.50 -11.10
CA TYR A 166 -6.83 8.83 -12.45
C TYR A 166 -7.95 8.44 -13.41
N THR A 167 -8.44 9.40 -14.19
CA THR A 167 -9.37 9.12 -15.28
C THR A 167 -8.65 9.34 -16.60
N GLN A 168 -8.64 8.32 -17.45
CA GLN A 168 -8.13 8.48 -18.81
C GLN A 168 -9.00 9.50 -19.55
N ARG A 169 -8.37 10.45 -20.24
CA ARG A 169 -9.10 11.41 -21.09
C ARG A 169 -9.79 10.64 -22.22
N SER A 170 -11.11 10.79 -22.32
CA SER A 170 -11.84 10.35 -23.51
C SER A 170 -11.39 11.21 -24.70
N ASN A 171 -10.92 10.56 -25.75
CA ASN A 171 -10.66 11.23 -27.03
C ASN A 171 -11.96 11.65 -27.70
#